data_AF-A0AAF0PPJ8-F1
#
_entry.id   AF-A0AAF0PPJ8-F1
#
_cell.length_a   1.000
_cell.length_b   1.000
_cell.length_c   1.000
_cell.angle_alpha   90.00
_cell.angle_beta   90.00
_cell.angle_gamma   90.00
#
_symmetry.space_group_name_H-M   'P 1'
#
loop_
_entity.id
_entity.type
_entity.pdbx_description
1 polymer ?
#
loop_
_entity_poly.entity_id
_entity_poly.type
_entity_poly.pdbx_seq_one_letter_code
_entity_poly.pdbx_strand_id
1 'polypeptide(L)'
;MNPPKFYGSKVEEDPNGFIEEVYKMLAIMGLSSIEKVELAAYQLKDVAQIWYEQWKDNILIGEGPIEWEAFKSAFLDRFFPRELREAKLGEFINLKQGSMSVKEYSLKFTLLSKYAPSLVANPRDLMNRFMVFAQ
;
A
#
# COMPACT_ATOMS: atom_id res chain seq x y z
N MET A 1 6.31 -9.53 -17.10
CA MET A 1 6.10 -8.57 -15.99
C MET A 1 7.00 -8.98 -14.84
N ASN A 2 7.65 -8.03 -14.16
CA ASN A 2 8.48 -8.32 -12.99
C ASN A 2 7.83 -7.61 -11.79
N PRO A 3 7.19 -8.34 -10.86
CA PRO A 3 6.55 -7.69 -9.73
C PRO A 3 7.59 -7.00 -8.83
N PRO A 4 7.21 -5.93 -8.11
CA PRO A 4 8.13 -5.25 -7.20
C PRO A 4 8.55 -6.21 -6.09
N LYS A 5 9.77 -6.04 -5.59
CA LYS A 5 10.25 -6.73 -4.38
C LYS A 5 9.95 -5.86 -3.16
N PHE A 6 9.69 -6.49 -2.03
CA PHE A 6 9.54 -5.82 -0.75
C PHE A 6 10.44 -6.47 0.29
N TYR A 7 11.32 -5.69 0.90
CA TYR A 7 12.35 -6.16 1.82
C TYR A 7 11.89 -6.02 3.28
N GLY A 8 11.04 -5.03 3.58
CA GLY A 8 10.56 -4.75 4.95
C GLY A 8 11.65 -4.21 5.88
N SER A 9 12.85 -3.97 5.35
CA SER A 9 14.02 -3.46 6.05
C SER A 9 14.40 -2.03 5.63
N LYS A 10 13.77 -1.48 4.59
CA LYS A 10 14.07 -0.16 4.03
C LYS A 10 13.03 0.86 4.46
N VAL A 11 13.48 2.07 4.77
CA VAL A 11 12.63 3.14 5.32
C VAL A 11 11.73 3.76 4.24
N GLU A 12 12.19 3.75 3.00
CA GLU A 12 11.53 4.34 1.84
C GLU A 12 10.50 3.44 1.16
N GLU A 13 10.31 2.20 1.62
CA GLU A 13 9.36 1.28 1.03
C GLU A 13 7.90 1.71 1.29
N ASP A 14 7.05 1.52 0.28
CA ASP A 14 5.60 1.74 0.37
C ASP A 14 4.91 0.37 0.42
N PRO A 15 4.53 -0.14 1.61
CA PRO A 15 3.90 -1.45 1.73
C PRO A 15 2.54 -1.50 1.02
N ASN A 16 1.78 -0.40 1.04
CA ASN A 16 0.49 -0.34 0.35
C ASN A 16 0.69 -0.33 -1.18
N GLY A 17 1.68 0.44 -1.65
CA GLY A 17 2.08 0.45 -3.07
C GLY A 17 2.55 -0.92 -3.55
N PHE A 18 3.32 -1.66 -2.75
CA PHE A 18 3.71 -3.04 -3.07
C PHE A 18 2.48 -3.94 -3.27
N ILE A 19 1.54 -3.95 -2.33
CA ILE A 19 0.31 -4.74 -2.42
C ILE A 19 -0.52 -4.37 -3.65
N GLU A 20 -0.69 -3.07 -3.92
CA GLU A 20 -1.46 -2.58 -5.07
C GLU A 20 -0.85 -3.04 -6.40
N GLU A 21 0.46 -2.92 -6.58
CA GLU A 21 1.15 -3.29 -7.82
C GLU A 21 1.17 -4.80 -8.02
N VAL A 22 1.45 -5.57 -6.97
CA VAL A 22 1.38 -7.04 -7.03
C VAL A 22 -0.05 -7.48 -7.36
N TYR A 23 -1.07 -6.95 -6.69
CA TYR A 23 -2.47 -7.30 -6.97
C TYR A 23 -2.87 -7.00 -8.42
N LYS A 24 -2.54 -5.82 -8.95
CA LYS A 24 -2.85 -5.44 -10.34
C LYS A 24 -2.26 -6.43 -11.34
N MET A 25 -0.99 -6.81 -11.17
CA MET A 25 -0.33 -7.77 -12.05
C MET A 25 -0.99 -9.15 -11.99
N LEU A 26 -1.28 -9.64 -10.79
CA LEU A 26 -1.85 -10.98 -10.60
C LEU A 26 -3.32 -11.04 -11.02
N ALA A 27 -4.06 -9.94 -10.89
CA ALA A 27 -5.43 -9.83 -11.39
C ALA A 27 -5.50 -9.93 -12.92
N ILE A 28 -4.55 -9.30 -13.65
CA ILE A 28 -4.45 -9.42 -15.11
C ILE A 28 -4.19 -10.87 -15.54
N MET A 29 -3.44 -11.63 -14.73
CA MET A 29 -3.11 -13.02 -15.01
C MET A 29 -4.25 -14.01 -14.71
N GLY A 30 -5.34 -13.57 -14.07
CA GLY A 30 -6.49 -14.42 -13.76
C GLY A 30 -6.23 -15.46 -12.67
N LEU A 31 -5.24 -15.22 -11.80
CA LEU A 31 -4.82 -16.18 -10.77
C LEU A 31 -5.84 -16.33 -9.63
N SER A 32 -5.88 -17.53 -9.07
CA SER A 32 -6.61 -17.84 -7.85
C SER A 32 -6.07 -17.08 -6.64
N SER A 33 -6.84 -17.08 -5.56
CA SER A 33 -6.46 -16.44 -4.30
C SER A 33 -5.15 -17.01 -3.73
N ILE A 34 -4.98 -18.33 -3.80
CA ILE A 34 -3.81 -19.04 -3.28
C ILE A 34 -2.56 -18.71 -4.11
N GLU A 35 -2.66 -18.79 -5.45
CA GLU A 35 -1.54 -18.46 -6.36
C GLU A 35 -1.08 -17.00 -6.18
N LYS A 36 -2.00 -16.09 -5.85
CA LYS A 36 -1.64 -14.70 -5.56
C LYS A 36 -0.77 -14.58 -4.31
N VAL A 37 -1.10 -15.31 -3.25
CA VAL A 37 -0.30 -15.33 -2.01
C VAL A 37 1.08 -15.89 -2.28
N GLU A 38 1.18 -17.01 -2.99
CA GLU A 38 2.48 -17.64 -3.31
C GLU A 38 3.41 -16.71 -4.08
N LEU A 39 2.87 -16.02 -5.10
CA LEU A 39 3.67 -15.09 -5.90
C LEU A 39 4.04 -13.81 -5.14
N ALA A 40 3.14 -13.29 -4.29
CA ALA A 40 3.46 -12.15 -3.45
C ALA A 40 4.55 -12.52 -2.43
N ALA A 41 4.43 -13.68 -1.78
CA ALA A 41 5.43 -14.21 -0.86
C ALA A 41 6.79 -14.40 -1.53
N TYR A 42 6.82 -14.88 -2.77
CA TYR A 42 8.05 -15.00 -3.55
C TYR A 42 8.78 -13.65 -3.76
N GLN A 43 8.05 -12.54 -3.79
CA GLN A 43 8.62 -11.19 -3.93
C GLN A 43 9.10 -10.59 -2.62
N LEU A 44 8.75 -11.18 -1.49
CA LEU A 44 9.27 -10.77 -0.19
C LEU A 44 10.76 -11.17 -0.08
N LYS A 45 11.54 -10.29 0.54
CA LYS A 45 12.97 -10.45 0.80
C LYS A 45 13.28 -10.07 2.24
N ASP A 46 14.43 -10.48 2.74
CA ASP A 46 14.98 -10.11 4.05
C ASP A 46 13.95 -10.21 5.19
N VAL A 47 13.67 -9.10 5.87
CA VAL A 47 12.77 -9.02 7.03
C VAL A 47 11.35 -9.44 6.66
N ALA A 48 10.88 -9.06 5.47
CA ALA A 48 9.55 -9.43 5.01
C ALA A 48 9.41 -10.92 4.73
N GLN A 49 10.46 -11.55 4.17
CA GLN A 49 10.47 -13.00 3.95
C GLN A 49 10.47 -13.75 5.29
N ILE A 50 11.32 -13.35 6.24
CA ILE A 50 11.40 -13.98 7.57
C ILE A 50 10.04 -13.88 8.29
N TRP A 51 9.41 -12.70 8.25
CA TRP A 51 8.09 -12.51 8.84
C TRP A 51 7.04 -13.43 8.21
N TYR A 52 7.02 -13.55 6.88
CA TYR A 52 6.01 -14.34 6.19
C TYR A 52 6.07 -15.82 6.59
N GLU A 53 7.27 -16.41 6.66
CA GLU A 53 7.43 -17.81 7.08
C GLU A 53 6.94 -18.02 8.52
N GLN A 54 7.30 -17.12 9.44
CA GLN A 54 6.82 -17.18 10.83
C GLN A 54 5.30 -17.02 10.93
N TRP A 55 4.73 -16.08 10.17
CA TRP A 55 3.29 -15.84 10.16
C TRP A 55 2.51 -17.03 9.57
N LYS A 56 3.01 -17.59 8.46
CA LYS A 56 2.46 -18.78 7.80
C LYS A 56 2.47 -20.00 8.73
N ASP A 57 3.58 -20.27 9.40
CA ASP A 57 3.69 -21.40 10.33
C ASP A 57 2.70 -21.31 11.50
N ASN A 58 2.42 -20.09 11.98
CA ASN A 58 1.45 -19.86 13.05
C ASN A 58 -0.02 -20.08 12.61
N ILE A 59 -0.36 -19.80 11.35
CA ILE A 59 -1.74 -19.93 10.83
C ILE A 59 -2.04 -21.35 10.37
N LEU A 60 -1.05 -22.06 9.80
CA LEU A 60 -1.26 -23.43 9.30
C LEU A 60 -1.53 -24.47 10.41
N ILE A 61 -1.47 -24.06 11.69
CA ILE A 61 -1.98 -24.84 12.82
C ILE A 61 -3.53 -24.80 12.80
N GLY A 62 -4.14 -25.47 11.82
CA GLY A 62 -5.57 -25.78 11.79
C GLY A 62 -6.45 -25.01 10.79
N GLU A 63 -5.93 -23.98 10.11
CA GLU A 63 -6.74 -23.08 9.27
C GLU A 63 -6.39 -23.14 7.76
N GLY A 64 -6.67 -24.27 7.10
CA GLY A 64 -6.78 -24.35 5.62
C GLY A 64 -5.67 -23.67 4.77
N PRO A 65 -5.94 -23.37 3.48
CA PRO A 65 -5.06 -22.55 2.65
C PRO A 65 -5.15 -21.06 3.02
N ILE A 66 -4.03 -20.33 2.87
CA ILE A 66 -4.01 -18.89 3.10
C ILE A 66 -4.64 -18.16 1.91
N GLU A 67 -5.76 -17.48 2.17
CA GLU A 67 -6.45 -16.63 1.20
C GLU A 67 -5.76 -15.25 1.06
N TRP A 68 -5.88 -14.65 -0.12
CA TRP A 68 -5.27 -13.37 -0.46
C TRP A 68 -5.61 -12.24 0.52
N GLU A 69 -6.88 -12.11 0.91
CA GLU A 69 -7.31 -11.04 1.82
C GLU A 69 -6.72 -11.23 3.23
N ALA A 70 -6.53 -12.48 3.68
CA ALA A 70 -5.89 -12.77 4.97
C ALA A 70 -4.40 -12.38 4.93
N PHE A 71 -3.69 -12.75 3.87
CA PHE A 71 -2.30 -12.32 3.64
C PHE A 71 -2.17 -10.80 3.58
N LYS A 72 -3.02 -10.14 2.78
CA LYS A 72 -3.01 -8.69 2.61
C LYS A 72 -3.23 -7.96 3.94
N SER A 73 -4.22 -8.40 4.73
CA SER A 73 -4.49 -7.81 6.05
C SER A 73 -3.27 -7.94 6.96
N ALA A 74 -2.73 -9.16 7.11
CA ALA A 74 -1.60 -9.40 7.98
C ALA A 74 -0.33 -8.64 7.55
N PHE A 75 -0.09 -8.58 6.24
CA PHE A 75 1.03 -7.83 5.67
C PHE A 75 0.93 -6.33 5.99
N LEU A 76 -0.24 -5.72 5.76
CA LEU A 76 -0.45 -4.30 6.03
C LEU A 76 -0.42 -3.98 7.53
N ASP A 77 -0.91 -4.88 8.38
CA ASP A 77 -0.82 -4.72 9.84
C ASP A 77 0.63 -4.76 10.32
N ARG A 78 1.47 -5.60 9.71
CA ARG A 78 2.89 -5.71 10.04
C ARG A 78 3.71 -4.53 9.53
N PHE A 79 3.58 -4.21 8.25
CA PHE A 79 4.52 -3.32 7.55
C PHE A 79 3.98 -1.92 7.30
N PHE A 80 2.68 -1.72 7.41
CA PHE A 80 2.07 -0.40 7.31
C PHE A 80 1.29 -0.07 8.58
N PRO A 81 1.94 -0.04 9.76
CA PRO A 81 1.27 0.19 11.03
C PRO A 81 0.59 1.56 11.07
N ARG A 82 -0.29 1.74 12.05
CA ARG A 82 -1.15 2.92 12.17
C ARG A 82 -0.37 4.23 12.10
N GLU A 83 0.80 4.29 12.71
CA GLU A 83 1.66 5.48 12.77
C GLU A 83 2.13 5.90 11.37
N LEU A 84 2.49 4.94 10.51
CA LEU A 84 2.88 5.23 9.12
C LEU A 84 1.67 5.66 8.29
N ARG A 85 0.50 5.05 8.52
CA ARG A 85 -0.75 5.45 7.87
C ARG A 85 -1.13 6.88 8.24
N GLU A 86 -1.07 7.20 9.52
CA GLU A 86 -1.33 8.54 10.05
C GLU A 86 -0.29 9.56 9.57
N ALA A 87 0.98 9.18 9.46
CA ALA A 87 2.01 10.03 8.87
C ALA A 87 1.70 10.35 7.40
N LYS A 88 1.31 9.36 6.58
CA LYS A 88 0.89 9.59 5.18
C LYS A 88 -0.38 10.44 5.06
N LEU A 89 -1.35 10.21 5.95
CA LEU A 89 -2.53 11.05 6.05
C LEU A 89 -2.16 12.49 6.43
N GLY A 90 -1.23 12.67 7.37
CA GLY A 90 -0.69 13.96 7.79
C GLY A 90 0.06 14.67 6.65
N GLU A 91 0.88 13.95 5.88
CA GLU A 91 1.52 14.47 4.67
C GLU A 91 0.48 14.98 3.67
N PHE A 92 -0.61 14.24 3.47
CA PHE A 92 -1.70 14.67 2.60
C PHE A 92 -2.47 15.87 3.16
N ILE A 93 -2.75 15.88 4.47
CA ILE A 93 -3.50 16.97 5.12
C ILE A 93 -2.74 18.29 5.08
N ASN A 94 -1.44 18.23 5.28
CA ASN A 94 -0.59 19.42 5.32
C ASN A 94 0.03 19.76 3.96
N LEU A 95 -0.34 19.05 2.88
CA LEU A 95 0.15 19.34 1.55
C LEU A 95 -0.33 20.72 1.11
N LYS A 96 0.62 21.61 0.85
CA LYS A 96 0.43 22.93 0.24
C LYS A 96 1.30 23.04 -0.99
N GLN A 97 0.90 23.84 -1.97
CA GLN A 97 1.72 24.06 -3.17
C GLN A 97 3.07 24.70 -2.79
N GLY A 98 3.05 25.81 -2.05
CA GLY A 98 4.29 26.49 -1.65
C GLY A 98 5.15 26.85 -2.86
N SER A 99 6.39 26.38 -2.91
CA SER A 99 7.30 26.62 -4.04
C SER A 99 7.17 25.63 -5.20
N MET A 100 6.29 24.63 -5.10
CA MET A 100 6.05 23.69 -6.20
C MET A 100 5.30 24.38 -7.34
N SER A 101 5.56 23.96 -8.57
CA SER A 101 4.66 24.28 -9.68
C SER A 101 3.29 23.61 -9.46
N VAL A 102 2.26 24.17 -10.09
CA VAL A 102 0.90 23.60 -10.08
C VAL A 102 0.91 22.14 -10.53
N LYS A 103 1.78 21.80 -11.51
CA LYS A 103 1.94 20.43 -12.01
C LYS A 103 2.53 19.49 -10.95
N GLU A 104 3.60 19.89 -10.29
CA GLU A 104 4.24 19.09 -9.22
C GLU A 104 3.30 18.89 -8.03
N TYR A 105 2.63 19.96 -7.61
CA TYR A 105 1.62 19.88 -6.55
C TYR A 105 0.50 18.90 -6.93
N SER A 106 -0.02 18.97 -8.16
CA SER A 106 -1.08 18.08 -8.63
C SER A 106 -0.67 16.59 -8.65
N LEU A 107 0.55 16.30 -9.11
CA LEU A 107 1.09 14.94 -9.07
C LEU A 107 1.22 14.44 -7.63
N LYS A 108 1.75 15.27 -6.71
CA LYS A 108 1.93 14.90 -5.31
C LYS A 108 0.59 14.75 -4.57
N PHE A 109 -0.38 15.61 -4.86
CA PHE A 109 -1.73 15.53 -4.32
C PHE A 109 -2.42 14.23 -4.74
N THR A 110 -2.31 13.86 -6.02
CA THR A 110 -2.86 12.61 -6.56
C THR A 110 -2.19 11.38 -5.92
N LEU A 111 -0.87 11.42 -5.73
CA LEU A 111 -0.14 10.31 -5.11
C LEU A 111 -0.53 10.10 -3.64
N LEU A 112 -0.74 11.20 -2.89
CA LEU A 112 -1.03 11.16 -1.46
C LEU A 112 -2.51 10.93 -1.14
N SER A 113 -3.43 11.27 -2.06
CA SER A 113 -4.88 11.11 -1.85
C SER A 113 -5.30 9.66 -1.60
N LYS A 114 -4.54 8.68 -2.12
CA LYS A 114 -4.78 7.24 -1.92
C LYS A 114 -4.75 6.82 -0.44
N TYR A 115 -4.04 7.56 0.40
CA TYR A 115 -3.93 7.29 1.84
C TYR A 115 -5.04 7.95 2.66
N ALA A 116 -5.91 8.75 2.04
CA ALA A 116 -6.96 9.49 2.72
C ALA A 116 -8.33 9.29 2.07
N PRO A 117 -8.76 8.03 1.80
CA PRO A 117 -9.96 7.75 1.01
C PRO A 117 -11.22 8.41 1.60
N SER A 118 -11.31 8.53 2.92
CA SER A 118 -12.43 9.22 3.59
C SER A 118 -12.46 10.74 3.35
N LEU A 119 -11.30 11.38 3.17
CA LEU A 119 -11.20 12.82 2.90
C LEU A 119 -11.42 13.18 1.42
N VAL A 120 -11.34 12.18 0.53
CA VAL A 120 -11.50 12.33 -0.92
C VAL A 120 -12.68 11.55 -1.49
N ALA A 121 -13.55 11.03 -0.61
CA ALA A 121 -14.68 10.20 -1.00
C ALA A 121 -15.65 10.91 -1.96
N ASN A 122 -15.69 12.25 -1.92
CA ASN A 122 -16.50 13.07 -2.80
C ASN A 122 -15.60 13.90 -3.74
N PRO A 123 -15.86 13.88 -5.06
CA PRO A 123 -15.15 14.74 -6.03
C PRO A 123 -15.18 16.23 -5.69
N ARG A 124 -16.23 16.73 -5.02
CA ARG A 124 -16.30 18.13 -4.57
C ARG A 124 -15.32 18.42 -3.45
N ASP A 125 -15.20 17.52 -2.48
CA ASP A 125 -14.28 17.68 -1.34
C ASP A 125 -12.82 17.59 -1.83
N LEU A 126 -12.56 16.66 -2.77
CA LEU A 126 -11.29 16.56 -3.49
C LEU A 126 -10.95 17.87 -4.22
N MET A 127 -11.89 18.43 -5.00
CA MET A 127 -11.70 19.67 -5.76
C MET A 127 -11.50 20.87 -4.83
N ASN A 128 -12.32 21.01 -3.78
CA ASN A 128 -12.19 22.07 -2.79
C ASN A 128 -10.82 22.04 -2.13
N ARG A 129 -10.36 20.85 -1.74
CA ARG A 129 -9.05 20.68 -1.13
C ARG A 129 -7.91 21.02 -2.10
N PHE A 130 -8.02 20.55 -3.34
CA PHE A 130 -7.05 20.87 -4.38
C PHE A 130 -6.92 22.39 -4.56
N MET A 131 -8.03 23.10 -4.69
CA MET A 131 -8.08 24.55 -4.93
C MET A 131 -7.63 25.39 -3.72
N VAL A 132 -7.99 24.98 -2.49
CA VAL A 132 -7.66 25.74 -1.27
C VAL A 132 -6.15 25.71 -0.97
N PHE A 133 -5.47 24.60 -1.27
CA PHE A 133 -4.05 24.43 -0.94
C PHE A 133 -3.09 24.59 -2.14
N ALA A 134 -3.62 24.91 -3.33
CA ALA A 134 -2.85 25.23 -4.54
C ALA A 134 -2.39 26.71 -4.64
N GLN A 135 -2.14 27.38 -3.50
CA GLN A 135 -1.68 28.77 -3.46
C GLN A 135 -0.25 28.89 -2.91
#